data_AF-A0A382S249-F1
#
_entry.id   AF-A0A382S249-F1
#
_cell.length_a   1.000
_cell.length_b   1.000
_cell.length_c   1.000
_cell.angle_alpha   90.00
_cell.angle_beta   90.00
_cell.angle_gamma   90.00
#
_symmetry.space_group_name_H-M   'P 1'
#
loop_
_entity.id
_entity.type
_entity.pdbx_description
1 polymer ?
#
loop_
_entity_poly.entity_id
_entity_poly.type
_entity_poly.pdbx_seq_one_letter_code
_entity_poly.pdbx_strand_id
1 'polypeptide(L)'
;DSPLVEASGGVFLSDSSFGHTGFTGTSLWIDPEHKIIVILLTNAVHPNRQMKSPKYFEWRQRIHSGVYEAVGILGQNPNLKWIKRWVIQ
;
A
#
# COMPACT_ATOMS: atom_id res chain seq x y z
N ASP A 1 11.71 -0.34 -0.13
CA ASP A 1 10.76 -1.16 -0.91
C ASP A 1 10.63 -0.59 -2.29
N SER A 2 10.62 -1.47 -3.28
CA SER A 2 10.32 -1.16 -4.68
C SER A 2 9.16 -2.06 -5.12
N PRO A 3 8.27 -1.58 -6.00
CA PRO A 3 7.20 -2.40 -6.52
C PRO A 3 7.82 -3.49 -7.41
N LEU A 4 7.51 -4.75 -7.09
CA LEU A 4 7.85 -5.89 -7.93
C LEU A 4 6.54 -6.53 -8.41
N VAL A 5 6.37 -7.85 -8.30
CA VAL A 5 5.08 -8.51 -8.60
C VAL A 5 4.00 -8.13 -7.58
N GLU A 6 4.41 -7.80 -6.36
CA GLU A 6 3.55 -7.41 -5.24
C GLU A 6 4.12 -6.15 -4.56
N ALA A 7 3.26 -5.23 -4.14
CA ALA A 7 3.66 -4.03 -3.42
C ALA A 7 2.70 -3.69 -2.28
N SER A 8 3.25 -3.21 -1.16
CA SER A 8 2.45 -2.89 0.03
C SER A 8 1.54 -1.66 -0.14
N GLY A 9 1.81 -0.83 -1.16
CA GLY A 9 1.04 0.35 -1.57
C GLY A 9 -0.05 0.05 -2.61
N GLY A 10 -0.35 -1.21 -2.90
CA GLY A 10 -1.42 -1.58 -3.82
C GLY A 10 -0.96 -1.67 -5.28
N VAL A 11 -1.91 -1.52 -6.20
CA VAL A 11 -1.75 -1.91 -7.63
C VAL A 11 -1.68 -0.72 -8.60
N PHE A 12 -1.65 0.51 -8.09
CA PHE A 12 -1.59 1.73 -8.93
C PHE A 12 -0.20 2.38 -8.98
N LEU A 13 0.75 1.90 -8.18
CA LEU A 13 2.12 2.37 -8.19
C LEU A 13 2.74 2.18 -9.58
N SER A 14 3.43 3.20 -10.09
CA SER A 14 4.30 3.06 -11.25
C SER A 14 5.50 2.15 -10.96
N ASP A 15 6.13 1.62 -12.01
CA ASP A 15 7.33 0.77 -11.87
C ASP A 15 8.53 1.54 -11.28
N SER A 16 8.54 2.87 -11.39
CA SER A 16 9.56 3.75 -10.79
C SER A 16 9.26 4.17 -9.34
N SER A 17 8.16 3.69 -8.77
CA SER A 17 7.80 4.01 -7.39
C SER A 17 8.77 3.40 -6.39
N PHE A 18 8.86 4.01 -5.21
CA PHE A 18 9.64 3.48 -4.09
C PHE A 18 9.03 3.90 -2.76
N GLY A 19 9.28 3.11 -1.73
CA GLY A 19 8.63 3.32 -0.45
C GLY A 19 9.24 2.53 0.70
N HIS A 20 8.60 2.63 1.85
CA HIS A 20 8.95 1.84 3.03
C HIS A 20 7.73 1.65 3.94
N THR A 21 7.76 0.58 4.72
CA THR A 21 6.72 0.31 5.74
C THR A 21 7.34 0.28 7.13
N GLY A 22 6.59 0.78 8.12
CA GLY A 22 7.01 0.78 9.51
C GLY A 22 6.39 -0.33 10.34
N PHE A 23 7.06 -0.64 11.44
CA PHE A 23 6.64 -1.67 12.39
C PHE A 23 5.23 -1.41 12.94
N THR A 24 4.90 -0.17 13.28
CA THR A 24 3.60 0.20 13.87
C THR A 24 2.46 0.26 12.85
N GLY A 25 2.71 0.05 11.56
CA GLY A 25 1.71 0.26 10.51
C GLY A 25 1.80 1.62 9.82
N THR A 26 2.92 2.33 9.95
CA THR A 26 3.19 3.44 9.04
C THR A 26 3.57 2.92 7.66
N SER A 27 3.32 3.71 6.61
CA SER A 27 3.85 3.45 5.27
C SER A 27 3.98 4.75 4.47
N LEU A 28 4.98 4.79 3.61
CA LEU A 28 5.25 5.88 2.67
C LEU A 28 5.51 5.25 1.31
N TRP A 29 4.83 5.75 0.28
CA TRP A 29 5.11 5.45 -1.12
C TRP A 29 5.23 6.75 -1.89
N ILE A 30 6.26 6.83 -2.73
CA ILE A 30 6.58 7.95 -3.61
C ILE A 30 6.51 7.42 -5.04
N ASP A 31 5.69 8.06 -5.84
CA ASP A 31 5.47 7.72 -7.24
C ASP A 31 5.81 8.94 -8.11
N PRO A 32 7.03 9.00 -8.67
CA PRO A 32 7.49 10.16 -9.42
C PRO A 32 6.77 10.33 -10.76
N GLU A 33 6.31 9.25 -11.39
CA GLU A 33 5.56 9.29 -12.66
C GLU A 33 4.19 9.94 -12.45
N HIS A 34 3.46 9.49 -11.43
CA HIS A 34 2.15 10.03 -11.10
C HIS A 34 2.22 11.34 -10.30
N LYS A 35 3.42 11.76 -9.85
CA LYS A 35 3.66 12.93 -9.00
C LYS A 35 2.87 12.88 -7.69
N ILE A 36 2.80 11.69 -7.10
CA ILE A 36 2.04 11.44 -5.88
C ILE A 36 2.97 10.94 -4.78
N ILE A 37 2.72 11.40 -3.57
CA ILE A 37 3.27 10.82 -2.36
C ILE A 37 2.09 10.40 -1.49
N VAL A 38 2.03 9.12 -1.12
CA VAL A 38 1.02 8.60 -0.20
C VAL A 38 1.69 8.23 1.12
N ILE A 39 1.25 8.88 2.18
CA ILE A 39 1.71 8.62 3.55
C ILE A 39 0.52 8.14 4.37
N LEU A 40 0.64 6.95 4.94
CA LEU A 40 -0.33 6.41 5.89
C LEU A 40 0.35 6.30 7.26
N LEU A 41 -0.12 7.09 8.22
CA LEU A 41 0.37 7.09 9.60
C LEU A 41 -0.66 6.39 10.50
N THR A 42 -0.33 5.19 10.98
CA THR A 42 -1.21 4.46 11.90
C THR A 42 -0.41 3.82 13.02
N ASN A 43 -1.13 3.43 14.07
CA ASN A 43 -0.67 2.52 15.11
C ASN A 43 -1.49 1.22 15.07
N ALA A 44 -1.29 0.42 14.03
CA ALA A 44 -1.95 -0.86 13.80
C ALA A 44 -1.57 -1.95 14.82
N VAL A 45 -0.59 -1.69 15.69
CA VAL A 45 -0.20 -2.60 16.78
C VAL A 45 -0.83 -2.22 18.11
N HIS A 46 -1.75 -1.24 18.14
CA HIS A 46 -2.49 -0.88 19.34
C HIS A 46 -3.83 -1.63 19.42
N PRO A 47 -4.21 -2.18 20.59
CA PRO A 47 -3.43 -2.25 21.83
C PRO A 47 -2.38 -3.37 21.84
N ASN A 48 -2.43 -4.29 20.88
CA ASN A 48 -1.50 -5.40 20.78
C ASN A 48 -1.03 -5.64 19.33
N ARG A 49 0.16 -6.25 19.18
CA ARG A 49 0.77 -6.51 17.85
C ARG A 49 -0.12 -7.36 16.93
N GLN A 50 -1.01 -8.18 17.50
CA GLN A 50 -1.89 -9.07 16.74
C GLN A 50 -2.94 -8.28 15.94
N MET A 51 -3.32 -7.07 16.38
CA MET A 51 -4.25 -6.20 15.65
C MET A 51 -3.81 -5.86 14.22
N LYS A 52 -2.50 -5.93 13.94
CA LYS A 52 -1.94 -5.59 12.63
C LYS A 52 -2.25 -6.65 11.56
N SER A 53 -2.54 -7.89 11.95
CA SER A 53 -2.73 -8.99 11.00
C SER A 53 -4.14 -9.58 11.10
N PRO A 54 -4.77 -9.99 9.99
CA PRO A 54 -4.35 -9.78 8.60
C PRO A 54 -4.96 -8.49 8.00
N LYS A 55 -6.05 -7.99 8.59
CA LYS A 55 -6.90 -6.91 8.07
C LYS A 55 -6.15 -5.63 7.72
N TYR A 56 -5.22 -5.20 8.57
CA TYR A 56 -4.51 -3.93 8.31
C TYR A 56 -3.65 -4.00 7.04
N PHE A 57 -3.11 -5.17 6.68
CA PHE A 57 -2.34 -5.31 5.44
C PHE A 57 -3.20 -5.19 4.19
N GLU A 58 -4.44 -5.67 4.25
CA GLU A 58 -5.44 -5.47 3.20
C GLU A 58 -5.84 -3.98 3.11
N TRP A 59 -6.21 -3.38 4.24
CA TRP A 59 -6.63 -1.98 4.30
C TRP A 59 -5.54 -1.02 3.83
N ARG A 60 -4.26 -1.29 4.14
CA ARG A 60 -3.15 -0.46 3.65
C ARG A 60 -3.13 -0.41 2.11
N GLN A 61 -3.20 -1.57 1.44
CA GLN A 61 -3.16 -1.61 -0.03
C GLN A 61 -4.37 -0.90 -0.64
N ARG A 62 -5.55 -1.04 -0.03
CA ARG A 62 -6.79 -0.38 -0.44
C ARG A 62 -6.74 1.13 -0.25
N ILE A 63 -6.25 1.60 0.89
CA ILE A 63 -6.11 3.04 1.18
C ILE A 63 -5.14 3.69 0.19
N HIS A 64 -3.98 3.07 -0.03
CA HIS A 64 -3.02 3.60 -1.01
C HIS A 64 -3.63 3.64 -2.42
N SER A 65 -4.28 2.56 -2.86
CA SER A 65 -4.95 2.51 -4.17
C SER A 65 -6.07 3.55 -4.30
N GLY A 66 -6.88 3.72 -3.26
CA GLY A 66 -7.97 4.68 -3.24
C GLY A 66 -7.51 6.14 -3.37
N VAL A 67 -6.28 6.47 -2.97
CA VAL A 67 -5.72 7.82 -3.20
C VAL A 67 -5.50 8.08 -4.69
N TYR A 68 -4.99 7.10 -5.45
CA TYR A 68 -4.82 7.22 -6.90
C TYR A 68 -6.17 7.43 -7.58
N GLU A 69 -7.15 6.61 -7.22
CA GLU A 69 -8.51 6.72 -7.76
C GLU A 69 -9.13 8.08 -7.42
N ALA A 70 -8.97 8.55 -6.18
CA ALA A 70 -9.52 9.83 -5.73
C ALA A 70 -8.96 11.05 -6.48
N VAL A 71 -7.75 10.93 -7.06
CA VAL A 71 -7.13 12.00 -7.87
C VAL A 71 -7.22 11.73 -9.38
N GLY A 72 -8.04 10.77 -9.79
CA GLY A 72 -8.35 10.51 -11.20
C GLY A 72 -7.40 9.55 -11.93
N ILE A 73 -6.52 8.87 -11.20
CA ILE A 73 -5.66 7.81 -11.77
C ILE A 73 -6.39 6.48 -11.64
N LEU A 74 -6.98 6.03 -12.75
CA LEU A 74 -7.84 4.84 -12.79
C LEU A 74 -7.16 3.61 -13.40
N GLY A 75 -5.98 3.78 -13.99
CA GLY A 75 -5.20 2.69 -14.58
C GLY A 75 -4.39 1.94 -13.52
N GLN A 76 -4.71 0.67 -13.30
CA GLN A 76 -3.85 -0.20 -12.50
C GLN A 76 -2.59 -0.57 -13.28
N ASN A 77 -1.47 -0.69 -12.57
CA ASN A 77 -0.24 -1.23 -13.13
C ASN A 77 -0.42 -2.75 -13.37
N PRO A 78 -0.36 -3.22 -14.63
CA PRO A 78 -0.58 -4.63 -14.97
C PRO A 78 0.50 -5.57 -14.41
N ASN A 79 1.66 -5.04 -14.00
CA ASN A 79 2.74 -5.81 -13.39
C ASN A 79 2.47 -6.11 -11.90
N LEU A 80 1.54 -5.37 -11.28
CA LEU A 80 1.23 -5.49 -9.87
C LEU A 80 0.00 -6.34 -9.61
N LYS A 81 0.08 -7.13 -8.52
CA LYS A 81 -1.02 -7.95 -8.02
C LYS A 81 -1.34 -7.59 -6.59
N TRP A 82 -2.64 -7.66 -6.26
CA TRP A 82 -3.10 -7.60 -4.88
C TRP A 82 -2.45 -8.70 -4.05
N ILE A 83 -1.96 -8.35 -2.87
CA ILE A 83 -1.30 -9.31 -1.98
C ILE A 83 -2.37 -10.10 -1.22
N LYS A 84 -2.75 -11.26 -1.76
CA LYS A 84 -3.87 -12.09 -1.26
C LYS A 84 -3.54 -12.94 -0.03
N ARG A 85 -2.26 -13.16 0.30
CA ARG A 85 -1.85 -13.90 1.51
C ARG A 85 -2.34 -13.28 2.82
N TRP A 86 -2.85 -12.05 2.79
CA TRP A 86 -3.42 -11.34 3.94
C TRP A 86 -4.95 -11.19 3.88
N VAL A 87 -5.61 -11.78 2.90
CA VAL A 87 -7.05 -11.60 2.67
C VAL A 87 -7.85 -12.85 3.12
N ILE A 88 -7.17 -13.96 3.44
CA ILE A 88 -7.83 -15.22 3.82
C ILE A 88 -7.14 -15.84 5.05
N GLN A 89 -7.78 -15.68 6.21
CA GLN A 89 -7.83 -16.63 7.33
C GLN A 89 -9.25 -16.59 7.89
#